data_AF-A0A5K1CE27-F1
#
_entry.id   AF-A0A5K1CE27-F1
#
_cell.length_a   1.000
_cell.length_b   1.000
_cell.length_c   1.000
_cell.angle_alpha   90.00
_cell.angle_beta   90.00
_cell.angle_gamma   90.00
#
_symmetry.space_group_name_H-M   'P 1'
#
loop_
_entity.id
_entity.type
_entity.pdbx_description
1 polymer ?
#
loop_
_entity_poly.entity_id
_entity_poly.type
_entity_poly.pdbx_seq_one_letter_code
_entity_poly.pdbx_strand_id
1 'polypeptide(L)' 'ALLWHRLMGRVVLSTTFSGTSSIRAYAHCAKNF' A
#
# COMPACT_ATOMS: atom_id res chain seq x y z
N ALA A 1 8.21 -8.88 -3.36
CA ALA A 1 7.31 -9.45 -2.33
C ALA A 1 7.82 -9.28 -0.90
N LEU A 2 9.11 -9.55 -0.62
CA LEU A 2 9.65 -9.52 0.76
C LEU A 2 9.49 -8.18 1.48
N LEU A 3 9.75 -7.05 0.81
CA LEU A 3 9.57 -5.72 1.41
C LEU A 3 8.11 -5.43 1.77
N TRP A 4 7.20 -5.71 0.84
CA TRP A 4 5.76 -5.57 1.02
C TRP A 4 5.27 -6.37 2.24
N HIS A 5 5.70 -7.62 2.35
CA HIS A 5 5.31 -8.51 3.45
C HIS A 5 5.77 -8.04 4.84
N ARG A 6 6.89 -7.30 4.90
CA ARG A 6 7.45 -6.75 6.14
C ARG A 6 6.76 -5.48 6.58
N LEU A 7 6.43 -4.59 5.63
CA LEU A 7 5.97 -3.24 5.94
C LEU A 7 4.45 -3.08 5.94
N MET A 8 3.75 -3.76 5.03
CA MET A 8 2.32 -3.55 4.84
C MET A 8 1.54 -4.33 5.88
N GLY A 9 0.82 -3.58 6.71
CA GLY A 9 -0.12 -4.12 7.68
C GLY A 9 -1.41 -4.61 7.01
N ARG A 10 -2.26 -5.25 7.81
CA ARG A 10 -3.52 -5.83 7.33
C ARG A 10 -4.59 -4.78 7.02
N VAL A 11 -4.52 -3.62 7.65
CA VAL A 11 -5.48 -2.53 7.42
C VAL A 11 -5.14 -1.81 6.13
N VAL A 12 -6.08 -1.80 5.20
CA VAL A 12 -5.99 -1.10 3.92
C VAL A 12 -6.63 0.28 4.06
N LEU A 13 -6.00 1.29 3.46
CA LEU A 13 -6.48 2.66 3.46
C LEU A 13 -7.02 3.03 2.07
N SER A 14 -7.99 3.95 2.04
CA SER A 14 -8.46 4.54 0.79
C SER A 14 -7.33 5.35 0.16
N THR A 15 -7.08 5.16 -1.13
CA THR A 15 -6.08 5.91 -1.89
C THR A 15 -6.61 6.25 -3.27
N THR A 16 -6.38 7.49 -3.68
CA THR A 16 -6.69 7.99 -5.02
C THR A 16 -5.39 8.40 -5.69
N PHE A 17 -5.10 7.81 -6.84
CA PHE A 17 -3.92 8.15 -7.63
C PHE A 17 -4.34 8.95 -8.86
N SER A 18 -3.95 10.22 -8.90
CA SER A 18 -4.14 11.09 -10.06
C SER A 18 -2.89 11.01 -10.95
N GLY A 19 -2.86 10.04 -11.87
CA GLY A 19 -1.72 9.81 -12.76
C GLY A 19 -2.06 8.88 -13.93
N THR A 20 -1.04 8.33 -14.59
CA THR A 20 -1.24 7.48 -15.76
C THR A 20 -1.81 6.11 -15.39
N SER A 21 -2.63 5.53 -16.27
CA SER A 21 -3.28 4.22 -16.08
C SER A 21 -2.32 3.04 -15.95
N SER A 22 -1.04 3.25 -16.25
CA SER A 22 0.02 2.24 -16.13
C SER A 22 0.53 2.04 -14.70
N ILE A 23 0.16 2.91 -13.76
CA ILE A 23 0.63 2.85 -12.36
C ILE A 23 -0.56 2.68 -11.41
N ARG A 24 -0.38 1.82 -10.40
CA ARG A 24 -1.35 1.61 -9.33
C ARG A 24 -0.71 1.88 -7.97
N ALA A 25 -1.34 2.76 -7.19
CA ALA A 25 -0.94 3.05 -5.82
C ALA A 25 -1.73 2.19 -4.82
N TYR A 26 -1.09 1.84 -3.71
CA TYR A 26 -1.70 1.11 -2.60
C TYR A 26 -1.28 1.76 -1.28
N ALA A 27 -2.23 1.89 -0.34
CA ALA A 27 -1.97 2.44 0.98
C ALA A 27 -2.43 1.44 2.05
N HIS A 28 -1.54 1.12 2.99
CA HIS A 28 -1.82 0.28 4.14
C HIS A 28 -1.29 0.95 5.39
N CYS A 29 -1.90 0.67 6.55
CA CYS A 29 -1.26 0.98 7.81
C CYS A 29 0.02 0.16 7.97
N ALA A 30 1.01 0.70 8.68
CA ALA A 30 2.20 -0.06 9.04
C ALA A 30 1.83 -1.28 9.90
N LYS A 31 2.66 -2.32 9.84
CA LYS A 31 2.56 -3.44 10.77
C LYS A 31 2.85 -2.91 12.18
N ASN A 32 1.90 -3.04 13.10
CA ASN A 32 2.18 -2.82 14.53
C ASN A 32 3.22 -3.85 14.98
N PHE A 33 4.27 -3.37 15.65
CA PHE A 33 5.23 -4.20 16.35
C PHE A 33 4.77 -4.44 17.79
#